data_AF-A0A971HAK2-F1
#
_entry.id   AF-A0A971HAK2-F1
#
_cell.length_a   1.000
_cell.length_b   1.000
_cell.length_c   1.000
_cell.angle_alpha   90.00
_cell.angle_beta   90.00
_cell.angle_gamma   90.00
#
_symmetry.space_group_name_H-M   'P 1'
#
loop_
_entity.id
_entity.type
_entity.pdbx_description
1 polymer ?
#
loop_
_entity_poly.entity_id
_entity_poly.type
_entity_poly.pdbx_seq_one_letter_code
_entity_poly.pdbx_strand_id
1 'polypeptide(L)'
;MEKAYLSSVLDTIERAESQGELTEIRHELAKTGFLKNQKQTKPEKVRETPFLKFISTSGMPIYVGRNNTQNDQLTLKTARRSDVWLHVRDVQGSHVVISCGGKDPDEQTLFEAATLTAYFSQARNAGKTAVDYTQVCHVKKPSGSMPGMVIYTDSKTIIVEADEKLVQSLKTEK
;
A
#
# COMPACT_ATOMS: atom_id res chain seq x y z
N MET A 1 9.06 -17.08 -2.95
CA MET A 1 8.81 -15.73 -3.50
C MET A 1 7.53 -15.69 -4.31
N GLU A 2 7.36 -16.56 -5.30
CA GLU A 2 6.15 -16.64 -6.13
C GLU A 2 4.85 -16.86 -5.33
N LYS A 3 4.80 -17.82 -4.41
CA LYS A 3 3.61 -18.07 -3.57
C LYS A 3 3.18 -16.84 -2.76
N ALA A 4 4.15 -16.10 -2.19
CA ALA A 4 3.87 -14.89 -1.42
C ALA A 4 3.33 -13.77 -2.33
N TYR A 5 3.89 -13.62 -3.52
CA TYR A 5 3.37 -12.67 -4.50
C TYR A 5 1.93 -13.01 -4.94
N LEU A 6 1.65 -14.28 -5.30
CA LEU A 6 0.31 -14.71 -5.72
C LEU A 6 -0.72 -14.59 -4.59
N SER A 7 -0.31 -14.84 -3.35
CA SER A 7 -1.16 -14.60 -2.18
C SER A 7 -1.50 -13.11 -2.02
N SER A 8 -0.56 -12.21 -2.35
CA SER A 8 -0.77 -10.76 -2.24
C SER A 8 -1.76 -10.30 -3.30
N VAL A 9 -1.59 -10.83 -4.52
CA VAL A 9 -2.50 -10.58 -5.62
C VAL A 9 -3.90 -11.10 -5.30
N LEU A 10 -4.03 -12.30 -4.71
CA LEU A 10 -5.33 -12.86 -4.34
C LEU A 10 -6.04 -11.99 -3.30
N ASP A 11 -5.34 -11.57 -2.25
CA ASP A 11 -5.87 -10.65 -1.24
C ASP A 11 -6.27 -9.29 -1.85
N THR A 12 -5.50 -8.81 -2.83
CA THR A 12 -5.84 -7.60 -3.58
C THR A 12 -7.14 -7.77 -4.39
N ILE A 13 -7.33 -8.93 -5.02
CA ILE A 13 -8.54 -9.25 -5.79
C ILE A 13 -9.76 -9.34 -4.87
N GLU A 14 -9.63 -9.97 -3.71
CA GLU A 14 -10.72 -10.08 -2.72
C GLU A 14 -11.15 -8.72 -2.17
N ARG A 15 -10.23 -7.77 -2.08
CA ARG A 15 -10.49 -6.39 -1.60
C ARG A 15 -10.91 -5.41 -2.69
N ALA A 16 -10.84 -5.80 -3.97
CA ALA A 16 -11.18 -4.91 -5.07
C ALA A 16 -12.70 -4.67 -5.13
N GLU A 17 -13.12 -3.41 -5.04
CA GLU A 17 -14.52 -2.99 -5.10
C GLU A 17 -14.93 -2.54 -6.52
N SER A 18 -13.96 -2.29 -7.41
CA SER A 18 -14.18 -1.74 -8.75
C SER A 18 -13.63 -2.59 -9.88
N GLN A 19 -14.35 -2.61 -11.01
CA GLN A 19 -13.88 -3.20 -12.28
C GLN A 19 -12.57 -2.57 -12.76
N GLY A 20 -12.31 -1.30 -12.44
CA GLY A 20 -11.05 -0.64 -12.75
C GLY A 20 -9.86 -1.24 -12.01
N GLU A 21 -10.05 -1.58 -10.73
CA GLU A 21 -9.00 -2.21 -9.90
C GLU A 21 -8.69 -3.62 -10.38
N LEU A 22 -9.72 -4.40 -10.72
CA LEU A 22 -9.55 -5.73 -11.31
C LEU A 22 -8.80 -5.69 -12.64
N THR A 23 -9.04 -4.66 -13.45
CA THR A 23 -8.33 -4.46 -14.73
C THR A 23 -6.85 -4.16 -14.50
N GLU A 24 -6.51 -3.35 -13.49
CA GLU A 24 -5.11 -3.11 -13.10
C GLU A 24 -4.42 -4.37 -12.60
N ILE A 25 -5.06 -5.14 -11.72
CA ILE A 25 -4.48 -6.39 -11.21
C ILE A 25 -4.25 -7.38 -12.35
N ARG A 26 -5.21 -7.48 -13.29
CA ARG A 26 -5.04 -8.30 -14.50
C ARG A 26 -3.85 -7.84 -15.34
N HIS A 27 -3.67 -6.53 -15.50
CA HIS A 27 -2.53 -5.98 -16.24
C HIS A 27 -1.20 -6.22 -15.50
N GLU A 28 -1.19 -6.14 -14.17
CA GLU A 28 -0.03 -6.52 -13.33
C GLU A 28 0.35 -8.00 -13.53
N LEU A 29 -0.63 -8.90 -13.47
CA LEU A 29 -0.45 -10.33 -13.71
C LEU A 29 0.02 -10.65 -15.14
N ALA A 30 -0.45 -9.89 -16.14
CA ALA A 30 0.02 -10.01 -17.51
C ALA A 30 1.47 -9.53 -17.67
N LYS A 31 1.84 -8.42 -17.01
CA LYS A 31 3.19 -7.85 -17.07
C LYS A 31 4.23 -8.71 -16.35
N THR A 32 3.81 -9.42 -15.31
CA THR A 32 4.65 -10.38 -14.57
C THR A 32 4.75 -11.74 -15.26
N GLY A 33 4.03 -11.96 -16.37
CA GLY A 33 4.11 -13.18 -17.17
C GLY A 33 3.21 -14.33 -16.70
N PHE A 34 2.42 -14.13 -15.64
CA PHE A 34 1.48 -15.14 -15.12
C PHE A 34 0.25 -15.30 -16.01
N LEU A 35 -0.19 -14.22 -16.68
CA LEU A 35 -1.23 -14.28 -17.69
C LEU A 35 -0.62 -14.15 -19.08
N LYS A 36 -0.98 -15.06 -19.99
CA LYS A 36 -0.75 -14.84 -21.43
C LYS A 36 -1.56 -13.62 -21.85
N ASN A 37 -0.87 -12.59 -22.34
CA ASN A 37 -1.53 -11.48 -23.03
C ASN A 37 -2.40 -12.06 -24.15
N GLN A 38 -3.73 -12.11 -23.95
CA GLN A 38 -4.62 -12.19 -25.10
C GLN A 38 -4.28 -10.98 -25.98
N LYS A 39 -4.00 -11.23 -27.26
CA LYS A 39 -3.70 -10.19 -28.26
C LYS A 39 -4.80 -9.12 -28.24
N GLN A 40 -4.67 -8.12 -27.37
CA GLN A 40 -5.49 -6.92 -27.40
C GLN A 40 -4.86 -6.00 -28.45
N THR A 41 -5.63 -5.72 -29.49
CA THR A 41 -5.22 -5.03 -30.71
C THR A 41 -4.93 -3.54 -30.54
N LYS A 42 -5.02 -3.00 -29.31
CA LYS A 42 -4.58 -1.64 -28.93
C LYS A 42 -4.17 -1.67 -27.45
N PRO A 43 -3.09 -0.97 -27.04
CA PRO A 43 -2.82 -0.76 -25.63
C PRO A 43 -3.94 0.12 -25.09
N GLU A 44 -4.90 -0.49 -24.41
CA GLU A 44 -5.88 0.23 -23.62
C GLU A 44 -5.06 0.99 -22.56
N LYS A 45 -5.05 2.32 -22.63
CA LYS A 45 -4.43 3.15 -21.59
C LYS A 45 -5.23 2.88 -20.33
N VAL A 46 -4.81 1.91 -19.54
CA VAL A 46 -5.32 1.68 -18.19
C VAL A 46 -5.14 3.01 -17.48
N ARG A 47 -6.25 3.70 -17.21
CA ARG A 47 -6.22 4.91 -16.39
C ARG A 47 -5.82 4.44 -15.01
N GLU A 48 -4.60 4.74 -14.60
CA GLU A 48 -4.11 4.46 -13.25
C GLU A 48 -5.13 5.03 -12.27
N THR A 49 -5.79 4.14 -11.54
CA THR A 49 -6.70 4.51 -10.46
C THR A 49 -5.89 5.24 -9.41
N PRO A 50 -6.43 6.34 -8.87
CA PRO A 50 -5.71 7.11 -7.87
C PRO A 50 -5.54 6.25 -6.61
N PHE A 51 -4.41 6.44 -5.93
CA PHE A 51 -4.20 5.91 -4.59
C PHE A 51 -5.37 6.26 -3.68
N LEU A 52 -5.67 5.41 -2.70
CA LEU A 52 -6.59 5.81 -1.64
C LEU A 52 -5.95 6.96 -0.87
N LYS A 53 -6.71 8.04 -0.68
CA LYS A 53 -6.28 9.22 0.06
C LYS A 53 -7.11 9.34 1.32
N PHE A 54 -6.42 9.55 2.42
CA PHE A 54 -6.98 9.82 3.73
C PHE A 54 -6.33 11.10 4.27
N ILE A 55 -7.02 11.76 5.19
CA ILE A 55 -6.48 12.92 5.90
C ILE A 55 -6.48 12.55 7.36
N SER A 56 -5.31 12.63 8.00
CA SER A 56 -5.19 12.42 9.44
C SER A 56 -5.95 13.49 10.22
N THR A 57 -6.23 13.25 11.50
CA THR A 57 -6.88 14.26 12.35
C THR A 57 -6.05 15.55 12.44
N SER A 58 -4.73 15.46 12.32
CA SER A 58 -3.81 16.63 12.25
C SER A 58 -3.84 17.36 10.88
N GLY A 59 -4.60 16.88 9.90
CA GLY A 59 -4.66 17.43 8.55
C GLY A 59 -3.55 16.95 7.61
N MET A 60 -2.79 15.90 7.98
CA MET A 60 -1.72 15.36 7.13
C MET A 60 -2.28 14.35 6.11
N PRO A 61 -1.90 14.45 4.83
CA PRO A 61 -2.38 13.50 3.83
C PRO A 61 -1.66 12.15 3.97
N ILE A 62 -2.47 11.09 4.03
CA ILE A 62 -2.04 9.69 4.06
C ILE A 62 -2.47 9.02 2.76
N TYR A 63 -1.55 8.32 2.11
CA TYR A 63 -1.78 7.61 0.86
C TYR A 63 -1.66 6.11 1.08
N VAL A 64 -2.58 5.34 0.51
CA VAL A 64 -2.58 3.86 0.60
C VAL A 64 -2.61 3.29 -0.81
N GLY A 65 -1.66 2.40 -1.11
CA GLY A 65 -1.61 1.68 -2.38
C GLY A 65 -2.65 0.57 -2.44
N ARG A 66 -3.40 0.49 -3.55
CA ARG A 66 -4.46 -0.51 -3.72
C ARG A 66 -3.94 -1.86 -4.21
N ASN A 67 -2.81 -1.88 -4.91
CA ASN A 67 -2.20 -3.09 -5.49
C ASN A 67 -0.66 -2.98 -5.46
N ASN A 68 0.05 -4.06 -5.82
CA ASN A 68 1.51 -4.10 -5.73
C ASN A 68 2.17 -3.09 -6.69
N THR A 69 1.60 -2.86 -7.87
CA THR A 69 2.08 -1.85 -8.81
C THR A 69 1.96 -0.43 -8.25
N GLN A 70 0.83 -0.12 -7.61
CA GLN A 70 0.61 1.16 -6.93
C GLN A 70 1.49 1.29 -5.70
N ASN A 71 1.74 0.21 -4.95
CA ASN A 71 2.66 0.22 -3.81
C ASN A 71 4.06 0.66 -4.25
N ASP A 72 4.57 0.11 -5.35
CA ASP A 72 5.85 0.52 -5.93
C ASP A 72 5.83 1.99 -6.38
N GLN A 73 4.78 2.41 -7.08
CA GLN A 73 4.66 3.78 -7.56
C GLN A 73 4.59 4.78 -6.39
N LEU A 74 3.80 4.45 -5.37
CA LEU A 74 3.64 5.25 -4.17
C LEU A 74 4.98 5.40 -3.45
N THR A 75 5.68 4.29 -3.22
CA THR A 75 6.91 4.26 -2.43
C THR A 75 8.12 4.83 -3.18
N LEU A 76 8.26 4.55 -4.47
CA LEU A 76 9.47 4.84 -5.24
C LEU A 76 9.38 6.12 -6.08
N LYS A 77 8.18 6.56 -6.46
CA LYS A 77 8.00 7.71 -7.36
C LYS A 77 7.23 8.87 -6.73
N THR A 78 6.16 8.58 -6.00
CA THR A 78 5.27 9.62 -5.46
C THR A 78 5.76 10.16 -4.12
N ALA A 79 6.20 9.26 -3.23
CA ALA A 79 6.65 9.63 -1.90
C ALA A 79 7.98 10.39 -1.93
N ARG A 80 8.12 11.37 -1.05
CA ARG A 80 9.37 12.09 -0.83
C ARG A 80 10.26 11.30 0.09
N ARG A 81 11.58 11.52 0.02
CA ARG A 81 12.57 10.87 0.89
C ARG A 81 12.32 11.11 2.39
N SER A 82 11.71 12.25 2.73
CA SER A 82 11.36 12.65 4.10
C SER A 82 10.01 12.13 4.58
N ASP A 83 9.24 11.49 3.71
CA ASP A 83 7.91 10.97 4.07
C ASP A 83 8.07 9.66 4.86
N VAL A 84 7.07 9.35 5.68
CA VAL A 84 7.05 8.12 6.49
C VAL A 84 6.29 7.04 5.74
N TRP A 85 6.94 5.91 5.55
CA TRP A 85 6.38 4.70 4.96
C TRP A 85 6.03 3.71 6.05
N LEU A 86 4.88 3.03 5.91
CA LEU A 86 4.38 2.01 6.82
C LEU A 86 3.95 0.76 6.05
N HIS A 87 4.20 -0.39 6.67
CA HIS A 87 3.78 -1.70 6.18
C HIS A 87 3.63 -2.68 7.34
N VAL A 88 2.71 -3.64 7.22
CA VAL A 88 2.58 -4.69 8.24
C VAL A 88 3.82 -5.59 8.24
N ARG A 89 4.27 -5.96 9.44
CA ARG A 89 5.37 -6.89 9.62
C ARG A 89 4.95 -8.32 9.24
N ASP A 90 5.84 -9.03 8.56
CA ASP A 90 5.78 -10.47 8.23
C ASP A 90 4.60 -10.95 7.35
N VAL A 91 3.59 -10.12 7.08
CA VAL A 91 2.49 -10.45 6.16
C VAL A 91 2.38 -9.45 5.03
N GLN A 92 1.63 -9.82 3.99
CA GLN A 92 1.40 -8.97 2.83
C GLN A 92 0.31 -7.94 3.14
N GLY A 93 0.54 -6.71 2.69
CA GLY A 93 -0.42 -5.63 2.81
C GLY A 93 -0.13 -4.48 1.87
N SER A 94 -0.99 -3.48 1.93
CA SER A 94 -0.82 -2.24 1.20
C SER A 94 0.33 -1.41 1.78
N HIS A 95 1.08 -0.73 0.92
CA HIS A 95 2.04 0.28 1.37
C HIS A 95 1.27 1.55 1.73
N VAL A 96 1.56 2.09 2.90
CA VAL A 96 0.98 3.35 3.38
C VAL A 96 2.09 4.38 3.49
N VAL A 97 1.83 5.60 3.01
CA VAL A 97 2.78 6.72 3.10
C VAL A 97 2.09 7.92 3.70
N ILE A 98 2.66 8.48 4.76
CA ILE A 98 2.28 9.77 5.33
C ILE A 98 3.11 10.84 4.63
N SER A 99 2.47 11.78 3.95
CA SER A 99 3.18 12.89 3.34
C SER A 99 3.46 13.96 4.39
N CYS A 100 4.67 13.91 4.90
CA CYS A 100 5.17 14.70 6.01
C CYS A 100 5.64 16.10 5.57
N GLY A 101 5.97 16.27 4.28
CA GLY A 101 6.40 17.56 3.75
C GLY A 101 7.65 18.14 4.43
N GLY A 102 8.42 17.31 5.15
CA GLY A 102 9.59 17.72 5.93
C GLY A 102 9.32 17.93 7.44
N LYS A 103 8.12 17.65 7.94
CA LYS A 103 7.80 17.62 9.37
C LYS A 103 7.48 16.20 9.84
N ASP A 104 8.03 15.78 10.97
CA ASP A 104 7.67 14.49 11.55
C ASP A 104 6.16 14.44 11.88
N PRO A 105 5.49 13.30 11.61
CA PRO A 105 4.08 13.16 11.92
C PRO A 105 3.88 13.04 13.43
N ASP A 106 2.77 13.59 13.92
CA ASP A 106 2.36 13.41 15.33
C ASP A 106 2.10 11.93 15.62
N GLU A 107 2.25 11.51 16.88
CA GLU A 107 1.98 10.13 17.30
C GLU A 107 0.57 9.67 16.92
N GLN A 108 -0.41 10.58 16.97
CA GLN A 108 -1.78 10.30 16.55
C GLN A 108 -1.88 10.01 15.05
N THR A 109 -1.23 10.83 14.20
CA THR A 109 -1.21 10.61 12.75
C THR A 109 -0.51 9.28 12.42
N LEU A 110 0.57 8.96 13.14
CA LEU A 110 1.27 7.68 12.98
C LEU A 110 0.38 6.49 13.36
N PHE A 111 -0.37 6.60 14.46
CA PHE A 111 -1.31 5.57 14.90
C PHE A 111 -2.47 5.37 13.91
N GLU A 112 -3.04 6.46 13.39
CA GLU A 112 -4.08 6.44 12.36
C GLU A 112 -3.58 5.78 11.07
N ALA A 113 -2.38 6.15 10.62
CA ALA A 113 -1.75 5.55 9.45
C ALA A 113 -1.46 4.06 9.66
N ALA A 114 -0.96 3.67 10.83
CA ALA A 114 -0.69 2.28 11.16
C ALA A 114 -1.98 1.45 11.20
N THR A 115 -3.07 2.02 11.74
CA THR A 115 -4.39 1.38 11.74
C THR A 115 -4.89 1.15 10.31
N LEU A 116 -4.69 2.12 9.41
CA LEU A 116 -4.96 1.96 7.98
C LEU A 116 -4.11 0.84 7.38
N THR A 117 -2.81 0.78 7.70
CA THR A 117 -1.93 -0.29 7.21
C THR A 117 -2.41 -1.66 7.67
N ALA A 118 -2.80 -1.82 8.94
CA ALA A 118 -3.34 -3.07 9.46
C ALA A 118 -4.66 -3.46 8.79
N TYR A 119 -5.55 -2.49 8.57
CA TYR A 119 -6.84 -2.69 7.90
C TYR A 119 -6.67 -3.13 6.43
N PHE A 120 -5.74 -2.52 5.70
CA PHE A 120 -5.44 -2.85 4.31
C PHE A 120 -4.36 -3.95 4.17
N SER A 121 -4.37 -4.92 5.07
CA SER A 121 -3.49 -6.09 5.05
C SER A 121 -4.25 -7.39 5.27
N GLN A 122 -3.60 -8.53 5.01
CA GLN A 122 -4.13 -9.84 5.35
C GLN A 122 -4.38 -10.02 6.86
N ALA A 123 -3.75 -9.20 7.71
CA ALA A 123 -3.90 -9.24 9.16
C ALA A 123 -5.13 -8.45 9.68
N ARG A 124 -6.03 -7.97 8.81
CA ARG A 124 -7.24 -7.22 9.22
C ARG A 124 -8.04 -7.88 10.35
N ASN A 125 -8.15 -9.22 10.33
CA ASN A 125 -8.92 -9.98 11.33
C ASN A 125 -8.03 -10.63 12.41
N ALA A 126 -6.72 -10.38 12.41
CA ALA A 126 -5.77 -10.97 13.36
C ALA A 126 -5.75 -10.27 14.73
N GLY A 127 -6.53 -9.19 14.91
CA GLY A 127 -6.52 -8.36 16.11
C GLY A 127 -5.27 -7.47 16.15
N LYS A 128 -4.42 -7.66 17.17
CA LYS A 128 -3.19 -6.88 17.35
C LYS A 128 -2.16 -7.24 16.29
N THR A 129 -1.89 -6.29 15.40
CA THR A 129 -0.98 -6.41 14.28
C THR A 129 0.23 -5.51 14.47
N ALA A 130 1.43 -6.04 14.23
CA ALA A 130 2.66 -5.27 14.23
C ALA A 130 2.81 -4.54 12.88
N VAL A 131 2.91 -3.22 12.93
CA VAL A 131 3.13 -2.36 11.77
C VAL A 131 4.51 -1.73 11.89
N ASP A 132 5.33 -1.93 10.87
CA ASP A 132 6.64 -1.31 10.76
C ASP A 132 6.53 0.01 10.02
N TYR A 133 7.23 1.01 10.53
CA TYR A 133 7.33 2.33 9.90
C TYR A 133 8.77 2.80 9.84
N THR A 134 9.12 3.49 8.76
CA THR A 134 10.44 4.07 8.53
C THR A 134 10.34 5.22 7.54
N GLN A 135 11.40 5.98 7.35
CA GLN A 135 11.43 6.99 6.30
C GLN A 135 11.59 6.32 4.92
N VAL A 136 10.93 6.87 3.91
CA VAL A 136 11.00 6.38 2.53
C VAL A 136 12.44 6.31 2.01
N CYS A 137 13.33 7.19 2.49
CA CYS A 137 14.75 7.15 2.15
C CYS A 137 15.47 5.84 2.54
N HIS A 138 14.97 5.12 3.53
CA HIS A 138 15.47 3.82 3.99
C HIS A 138 14.82 2.64 3.28
N VAL A 139 13.80 2.88 2.45
CA VAL A 139 13.12 1.86 1.66
C VAL A 139 13.75 1.80 0.27
N LYS A 140 14.11 0.60 -0.16
CA LYS A 140 14.73 0.34 -1.46
C LYS A 140 14.08 -0.86 -2.14
N LYS A 141 14.00 -0.81 -3.46
CA LYS A 141 13.56 -1.95 -4.27
C LYS A 141 14.78 -2.70 -4.82
N PRO A 142 14.95 -4.01 -4.52
CA PRO A 142 15.99 -4.81 -5.14
C PRO A 142 15.79 -4.94 -6.65
N SER A 143 16.87 -4.87 -7.43
CA SER A 143 16.81 -5.02 -8.89
C SER A 143 16.24 -6.38 -9.27
N GLY A 144 15.20 -6.40 -10.11
CA GLY A 144 14.55 -7.63 -10.57
C GLY A 144 13.56 -8.25 -9.60
N SER A 145 13.24 -7.59 -8.47
CA SER A 145 12.19 -8.07 -7.58
C SER A 145 10.79 -7.87 -8.18
N MET A 146 9.86 -8.73 -7.74
CA MET A 146 8.45 -8.62 -8.09
C MET A 146 7.88 -7.26 -7.64
N PRO A 147 6.85 -6.74 -8.31
CA PRO A 147 6.14 -5.55 -7.85
C PRO A 147 5.68 -5.68 -6.40
N GLY A 148 5.74 -4.59 -5.63
CA GLY A 148 5.40 -4.54 -4.21
C GLY A 148 6.50 -5.06 -3.27
N MET A 149 7.55 -5.70 -3.78
CA MET A 149 8.63 -6.20 -2.94
C MET A 149 9.69 -5.12 -2.67
N VAL A 150 9.72 -4.66 -1.42
CA VAL A 150 10.69 -3.68 -0.92
C VAL A 150 11.51 -4.24 0.23
N ILE A 151 12.74 -3.76 0.35
CA ILE A 151 13.59 -3.94 1.52
C ILE A 151 13.70 -2.61 2.24
N TYR A 152 13.70 -2.64 3.57
CA TYR A 152 13.83 -1.44 4.37
C TYR A 152 14.77 -1.66 5.56
N THR A 153 15.30 -0.55 6.05
CA THR A 153 16.27 -0.48 7.15
C THR A 153 15.79 0.55 8.18
N ASP A 154 16.32 0.46 9.41
CA ASP A 154 16.03 1.40 10.50
C ASP A 154 14.52 1.61 10.76
N SER A 155 13.75 0.52 10.71
CA SER A 155 12.32 0.54 10.98
C SER A 155 12.02 0.47 12.47
N LYS A 156 10.99 1.19 12.89
CA LYS A 156 10.35 1.09 14.20
C LYS A 156 9.03 0.35 14.06
N THR A 157 8.55 -0.23 15.15
CA THR A 157 7.29 -1.00 15.16
C THR A 157 6.29 -0.38 16.08
N ILE A 158 5.05 -0.30 15.62
CA ILE A 158 3.90 0.03 16.43
C ILE A 158 2.92 -1.14 16.39
N ILE A 159 2.32 -1.46 17.53
CA ILE A 159 1.28 -2.49 17.61
C ILE A 159 -0.06 -1.79 17.58
N VAL A 160 -0.88 -2.12 16.59
CA VAL A 160 -2.21 -1.53 16.38
C VAL A 160 -3.24 -2.60 16.10
N GLU A 161 -4.51 -2.28 16.29
CA GLU A 161 -5.63 -3.14 15.93
C GLU A 161 -6.37 -2.48 14.77
N ALA A 162 -6.83 -3.27 13.80
CA ALA A 162 -7.58 -2.74 12.67
C ALA A 162 -8.95 -2.25 13.14
N ASP A 163 -9.23 -0.95 12.99
CA ASP A 163 -10.52 -0.36 13.33
C ASP A 163 -11.21 0.21 12.08
N GLU A 164 -12.27 -0.45 11.64
CA GLU A 164 -13.06 -0.03 10.49
C GLU A 164 -13.75 1.32 10.68
N LYS A 165 -14.17 1.66 11.92
CA LYS A 165 -14.83 2.94 12.20
C LYS A 165 -13.86 4.09 12.02
N LEU A 166 -12.62 3.91 12.49
CA LEU A 166 -11.56 4.89 12.32
C LEU A 166 -11.26 5.08 10.82
N VAL A 167 -11.11 4.00 10.06
CA VAL A 167 -10.87 4.07 8.61
C VAL A 167 -11.98 4.83 7.89
N GLN A 168 -13.24 4.59 8.24
CA GLN A 168 -14.37 5.32 7.64
C GLN A 168 -14.37 6.80 8.01
N SER A 169 -14.02 7.16 9.25
CA SER A 169 -13.94 8.57 9.68
C SER A 169 -12.84 9.36 8.97
N LEU A 170 -11.73 8.69 8.61
CA LEU A 170 -10.58 9.30 7.93
C LEU A 170 -10.74 9.35 6.41
N LYS A 171 -11.70 8.61 5.84
CA LYS A 171 -12.03 8.72 4.42
C LYS A 171 -12.58 10.12 4.18
N THR A 172 -11.83 10.93 3.45
CA THR A 172 -12.33 12.21 2.96
C THR A 172 -13.43 11.93 1.93
N GLU A 173 -14.69 12.02 2.34
CA GLU A 173 -15.81 12.14 1.41
C GLU A 173 -15.73 13.51 0.72
N LYS A 174 -15.15 13.55 -0.49
CA LYS A 174 -15.67 14.21 -1.71
C LYS A 174 -14.63 14.33 -2.81
#